data_AF-A0A4Y8PEL0-F1
#
_entry.id   AF-A0A4Y8PEL0-F1
#
_cell.length_a   1.000
_cell.length_b   1.000
_cell.length_c   1.000
_cell.angle_alpha   90.00
_cell.angle_beta   90.00
_cell.angle_gamma   90.00
#
_symmetry.space_group_name_H-M   'P 1'
#
loop_
_entity.id
_entity.type
_entity.pdbx_description
1 polymer ?
#
loop_
_entity_poly.entity_id
_entity_poly.type
_entity_poly.pdbx_seq_one_letter_code
_entity_poly.pdbx_strand_id
1 'polypeptide(L)'
;MLEDYTQREEEVPRKEKKTVIIEVEADPEKSPRFAEALRVAAGLSMHPFLSVSLVLKDDVLKKLNSGDFSLWMDSEIIERAWEELKENECPILSQRPPKENIDCLIQFDG
;
A
#
# COMPACT_ATOMS: atom_id res chain seq x y z
N MET A 1 -44.98 29.51 -5.14
CA MET A 1 -43.79 29.51 -6.01
C MET A 1 -42.82 28.53 -5.39
N LEU A 2 -42.62 27.37 -6.04
CA LEU A 2 -41.61 26.40 -5.63
C LEU A 2 -40.26 26.92 -6.12
N GLU A 3 -39.28 27.02 -5.23
CA GLU A 3 -37.89 27.23 -5.58
C GLU A 3 -37.28 25.85 -5.84
N ASP A 4 -37.08 25.54 -7.12
CA ASP A 4 -36.29 24.39 -7.56
C ASP A 4 -34.81 24.67 -7.26
N TYR A 5 -34.33 24.16 -6.13
CA TYR A 5 -32.91 24.06 -5.85
C TYR A 5 -32.35 22.86 -6.62
N THR A 6 -32.18 22.99 -7.94
CA THR A 6 -31.28 22.10 -8.67
C THR A 6 -29.86 22.35 -8.14
N GLN A 7 -29.47 21.54 -7.16
CA GLN A 7 -28.08 21.35 -6.79
C GLN A 7 -27.34 20.92 -8.05
N ARG A 8 -26.59 21.86 -8.65
CA ARG A 8 -25.53 21.47 -9.60
C ARG A 8 -24.50 20.75 -8.76
N GLU A 9 -24.51 19.42 -8.82
CA GLU A 9 -23.32 18.64 -8.51
C GLU A 9 -22.22 19.17 -9.43
N GLU A 10 -21.36 20.03 -8.91
CA GLU A 10 -20.09 20.32 -9.56
C GLU A 10 -19.38 18.97 -9.66
N GLU A 11 -19.32 18.40 -10.86
CA GLU A 11 -18.42 17.30 -11.17
C GLU A 11 -17.00 17.80 -10.90
N VAL A 12 -16.53 17.61 -9.67
CA VAL A 12 -15.12 17.79 -9.33
C VAL A 12 -14.37 16.91 -10.32
N PRO A 13 -13.46 17.47 -11.15
CA PRO A 13 -12.72 16.65 -12.09
C PRO A 13 -12.05 15.55 -11.27
N ARG A 14 -12.42 14.29 -11.52
CA ARG A 14 -11.76 13.15 -10.88
C ARG A 14 -10.31 13.22 -11.32
N LYS A 15 -9.45 13.85 -10.52
CA LYS A 15 -8.00 13.82 -10.74
C LYS A 15 -7.64 12.36 -10.90
N GLU A 16 -7.08 12.00 -12.06
CA GLU A 16 -6.57 10.66 -12.30
C GLU A 16 -5.70 10.27 -11.09
N LYS A 17 -5.95 9.07 -10.56
CA LYS A 17 -5.18 8.58 -9.42
C LYS A 17 -3.73 8.44 -9.85
N LYS A 18 -2.81 8.92 -9.02
CA LYS A 18 -1.38 8.69 -9.25
C LYS A 18 -1.01 7.28 -8.83
N THR A 19 -0.29 6.57 -9.67
CA THR A 19 0.18 5.22 -9.39
C THR A 19 1.46 5.28 -8.56
N VAL A 20 1.42 4.66 -7.38
CA VAL A 20 2.57 4.55 -6.47
C VAL A 20 2.90 3.09 -6.30
N ILE A 21 4.14 2.72 -6.62
CA ILE A 21 4.68 1.40 -6.33
C ILE A 21 5.61 1.50 -5.14
N ILE A 22 5.37 0.66 -4.15
CA ILE A 22 6.27 0.48 -3.00
C ILE A 22 6.91 -0.88 -3.16
N GLU A 23 8.24 -0.93 -3.23
CA GLU A 23 8.99 -2.16 -3.40
C GLU A 23 9.85 -2.41 -2.16
N VAL A 24 9.78 -3.63 -1.63
CA VAL A 24 10.44 -3.99 -0.38
C VAL A 24 11.41 -5.13 -0.63
N GLU A 25 12.70 -4.82 -0.53
CA GLU A 25 13.78 -5.81 -0.56
C GLU A 25 14.35 -6.09 0.83
N ALA A 26 14.09 -5.21 1.79
CA ALA A 26 14.50 -5.33 3.18
C ALA A 26 14.05 -6.66 3.81
N ASP A 27 14.96 -7.28 4.58
CA ASP A 27 14.72 -8.54 5.26
C ASP A 27 13.93 -8.30 6.57
N PRO A 28 12.72 -8.86 6.74
CA PRO A 28 11.90 -8.67 7.93
C PRO A 28 12.56 -9.19 9.23
N GLU A 29 13.51 -10.11 9.14
CA GLU A 29 14.21 -10.67 10.31
C GLU A 29 15.42 -9.81 10.73
N LYS A 30 15.87 -8.88 9.88
CA LYS A 30 17.13 -8.15 10.08
C LYS A 30 17.05 -6.63 9.96
N SER A 31 15.97 -6.09 9.39
CA SER A 31 15.87 -4.67 9.09
C SER A 31 14.51 -4.09 9.50
N PRO A 32 14.48 -3.02 10.33
CA PRO A 32 13.23 -2.34 10.70
C PRO A 32 12.56 -1.66 9.50
N ARG A 33 13.29 -1.50 8.38
CA ARG A 33 12.77 -0.92 7.14
C ARG A 33 11.64 -1.74 6.54
N PHE A 34 11.59 -3.04 6.81
CA PHE A 34 10.46 -3.86 6.37
C PHE A 34 9.14 -3.41 7.03
N ALA A 35 9.15 -3.19 8.34
CA ALA A 35 7.99 -2.71 9.08
C ALA A 35 7.60 -1.28 8.67
N GLU A 36 8.60 -0.42 8.44
CA GLU A 36 8.38 0.94 7.91
C GLU A 36 7.71 0.90 6.52
N ALA A 37 8.18 0.02 5.63
CA ALA A 37 7.62 -0.12 4.29
C ALA A 37 6.14 -0.51 4.32
N LEU A 38 5.77 -1.47 5.17
CA LEU A 38 4.38 -1.88 5.37
C LEU A 38 3.52 -0.73 5.91
N ARG A 39 4.01 0.01 6.91
CA ARG A 39 3.32 1.20 7.44
C ARG A 39 3.11 2.28 6.38
N VAL A 40 4.12 2.55 5.56
CA VAL A 40 4.01 3.53 4.47
C VAL A 40 2.99 3.07 3.43
N ALA A 41 3.00 1.79 3.07
CA ALA A 41 2.02 1.22 2.15
C ALA A 41 0.59 1.30 2.72
N ALA A 42 0.40 0.93 3.99
CA ALA A 42 -0.88 1.03 4.67
C ALA A 42 -1.39 2.48 4.66
N GLY A 43 -0.57 3.43 5.13
CA GLY A 43 -0.95 4.84 5.19
C GLY A 43 -1.25 5.47 3.83
N LEU A 44 -0.47 5.16 2.79
CA LEU A 44 -0.70 5.70 1.45
C LEU A 44 -1.91 5.07 0.75
N SER A 45 -2.21 3.79 1.02
CA SER A 45 -3.31 3.06 0.38
C SER A 45 -4.70 3.63 0.74
N MET A 46 -4.81 4.34 1.87
CA MET A 46 -6.03 5.07 2.25
C MET A 46 -6.28 6.35 1.42
N HIS A 47 -5.27 6.85 0.69
CA HIS A 47 -5.36 8.16 0.08
C HIS A 47 -6.24 8.14 -1.19
N PRO A 48 -7.27 9.01 -1.30
CA PRO A 48 -8.29 8.91 -2.36
C PRO A 48 -7.73 9.16 -3.77
N PHE A 49 -6.58 9.82 -3.88
CA PHE A 49 -5.95 10.16 -5.16
C PHE A 49 -4.71 9.31 -5.50
N LEU A 50 -4.42 8.27 -4.71
CA LEU A 50 -3.34 7.34 -5.00
C LEU A 50 -3.90 5.95 -5.36
N SER A 51 -3.26 5.30 -6.32
CA SER A 51 -3.37 3.87 -6.55
C SER A 51 -2.06 3.26 -6.09
N VAL A 52 -2.05 2.68 -4.89
CA VAL A 52 -0.85 2.11 -4.27
C VAL A 52 -0.78 0.62 -4.59
N SER A 53 0.41 0.10 -4.87
CA SER A 53 0.64 -1.35 -4.87
C SER A 53 1.93 -1.66 -4.16
N LEU A 54 1.93 -2.72 -3.36
CA LEU A 54 3.08 -3.20 -2.61
C LEU A 54 3.71 -4.39 -3.34
N VAL A 55 5.01 -4.33 -3.58
CA VAL A 55 5.78 -5.43 -4.18
C VAL A 55 6.59 -6.11 -3.09
N LEU A 56 6.33 -7.40 -2.87
CA LEU A 56 7.02 -8.25 -1.91
C LEU A 56 7.53 -9.51 -2.59
N LYS A 57 8.57 -10.13 -2.02
CA LYS A 57 8.98 -11.48 -2.42
C LYS A 57 7.92 -12.50 -2.01
N ASP A 58 7.73 -13.54 -2.82
CA ASP A 58 6.70 -14.58 -2.62
C ASP A 58 6.82 -15.32 -1.29
N ASP A 59 8.04 -15.57 -0.82
CA ASP A 59 8.31 -16.24 0.45
C ASP A 59 7.90 -15.38 1.65
N VAL A 60 8.17 -14.08 1.59
CA VAL A 60 7.73 -13.11 2.59
C VAL A 60 6.19 -13.02 2.61
N LEU A 61 5.56 -12.95 1.44
CA LEU A 61 4.10 -12.91 1.34
C LEU A 61 3.44 -14.17 1.92
N LYS A 62 4.04 -15.36 1.73
CA LYS A 62 3.53 -16.59 2.35
C LYS A 62 3.59 -16.54 3.87
N LYS A 63 4.70 -16.06 4.46
CA LYS A 63 4.83 -15.88 5.91
C LYS A 63 3.84 -14.84 6.46
N LEU A 64 3.64 -13.72 5.75
CA LEU A 64 2.61 -12.73 6.08
C LEU A 64 1.21 -13.34 6.13
N ASN A 65 0.88 -14.21 5.19
CA ASN A 65 -0.42 -14.88 5.15
C ASN A 65 -0.58 -15.97 6.21
N SER A 66 0.51 -16.60 6.66
CA SER A 66 0.45 -17.58 7.75
C SER A 66 0.32 -16.93 9.13
N GLY A 67 0.60 -15.63 9.26
CA GLY A 67 0.57 -14.90 10.53
C GLY A 67 1.67 -15.31 11.51
N ASP A 68 2.74 -15.95 11.02
CA ASP A 68 3.88 -16.33 11.85
C ASP A 68 4.98 -15.27 11.72
N PHE A 69 5.02 -14.39 12.73
CA PHE A 69 5.97 -13.27 12.83
C PHE A 69 7.02 -13.49 13.92
N SER A 70 7.13 -14.70 14.46
CA SER A 70 7.90 -14.99 15.68
C SER A 70 9.39 -14.60 15.62
N LEU A 71 9.95 -14.50 14.41
CA LEU A 71 11.36 -14.14 14.18
C LEU A 71 11.53 -12.74 13.57
N TRP A 72 10.45 -12.01 13.34
CA TRP A 72 10.49 -10.74 12.61
C TRP A 72 10.72 -9.56 13.56
N MET A 73 11.54 -8.62 13.11
CA MET A 73 11.70 -7.35 13.82
C MET A 73 10.40 -6.57 13.76
N ASP A 74 10.05 -5.90 14.86
CA ASP A 74 8.85 -5.06 14.93
C ASP A 74 7.55 -5.80 14.55
N SER A 75 7.43 -7.08 14.95
CA SER A 75 6.33 -7.97 14.60
C SER A 75 4.94 -7.37 14.86
N GLU A 76 4.75 -6.66 15.98
CA GLU A 76 3.49 -5.97 16.32
C GLU A 76 3.14 -4.86 15.30
N ILE A 77 4.16 -4.15 14.80
CA ILE A 77 3.98 -3.11 13.80
C ILE A 77 3.63 -3.74 12.45
N ILE A 78 4.32 -4.83 12.10
CA ILE A 78 4.09 -5.58 10.87
C ILE A 78 2.66 -6.15 10.84
N GLU A 79 2.24 -6.80 11.93
CA GLU A 79 0.93 -7.42 12.05
C GLU A 79 -0.18 -6.39 11.81
N ARG A 80 -0.13 -5.27 12.53
CA ARG A 80 -1.11 -4.19 12.37
C ARG A 80 -1.11 -3.58 10.96
N ALA A 81 0.07 -3.26 10.42
CA ALA A 81 0.15 -2.68 9.09
C ALA A 81 -0.35 -3.67 8.01
N TRP A 82 -0.16 -4.97 8.22
CA TRP A 82 -0.65 -6.01 7.34
C TRP A 82 -2.18 -6.14 7.38
N GLU A 83 -2.80 -5.99 8.54
CA GLU A 83 -4.26 -5.90 8.66
C GLU A 83 -4.79 -4.67 7.92
N GLU A 84 -4.21 -3.48 8.16
CA GLU A 84 -4.60 -2.23 7.50
C GLU A 84 -4.49 -2.34 5.96
N LEU A 85 -3.44 -2.99 5.43
CA LEU A 85 -3.29 -3.23 4.00
C LEU A 85 -4.41 -4.09 3.41
N LYS A 86 -4.90 -5.10 4.15
CA LYS A 86 -6.03 -5.93 3.73
C LYS A 86 -7.34 -5.14 3.77
N GLU A 87 -7.55 -4.35 4.83
CA GLU A 87 -8.74 -3.50 4.97
C GLU A 87 -8.82 -2.45 3.85
N ASN A 88 -7.68 -1.90 3.45
CA ASN A 88 -7.58 -0.94 2.34
C ASN A 88 -7.62 -1.60 0.96
N GLU A 89 -7.75 -2.93 0.88
CA GLU A 89 -7.71 -3.72 -0.36
C GLU A 89 -6.46 -3.42 -1.21
N CYS A 90 -5.32 -3.15 -0.56
CA CYS A 90 -4.09 -2.76 -1.24
C CYS A 90 -3.54 -3.93 -2.08
N PRO A 91 -3.35 -3.76 -3.41
CA PRO A 91 -2.78 -4.79 -4.26
C PRO A 91 -1.36 -5.17 -3.84
N ILE A 92 -1.15 -6.47 -3.59
CA ILE A 92 0.17 -7.05 -3.30
C ILE A 92 0.65 -7.84 -4.51
N LEU A 93 1.83 -7.51 -5.00
CA LEU A 93 2.43 -8.07 -6.22
C LEU A 93 3.72 -8.81 -5.87
N SER A 94 3.99 -9.90 -6.58
CA SER A 94 5.24 -10.65 -6.45
C SER A 94 6.40 -10.06 -7.25
N GLN A 95 6.09 -9.15 -8.18
CA GLN A 95 7.05 -8.46 -9.03
C GLN A 95 6.51 -7.10 -9.45
N ARG A 96 7.43 -6.19 -9.74
CA ARG A 96 7.09 -4.86 -10.23
C ARG A 96 6.35 -4.95 -11.57
N PRO A 97 5.24 -4.22 -11.76
CA PRO A 97 4.58 -4.15 -13.06
C PRO A 97 5.49 -3.45 -14.09
N PRO A 98 5.24 -3.64 -15.40
CA PRO A 98 5.94 -2.92 -16.46
C PRO A 98 5.86 -1.40 -16.22
N LYS A 99 6.91 -0.65 -16.61
CA LYS A 99 7.10 0.78 -16.26
C LYS A 99 6.01 1.75 -16.73
N GLU A 100 5.06 1.31 -17.54
CA GLU A 100 4.01 2.18 -18.05
C GLU A 100 3.10 2.64 -16.90
N ASN A 101 2.89 3.95 -16.80
CA ASN A 101 1.97 4.59 -15.85
C ASN A 101 2.35 4.49 -14.35
N ILE A 102 3.65 4.44 -14.00
CA ILE A 102 4.12 4.60 -12.61
C ILE A 102 4.49 6.08 -12.37
N ASP A 103 3.73 6.77 -11.51
CA ASP A 103 4.03 8.16 -11.11
C ASP A 103 5.12 8.24 -10.04
N CYS A 104 5.22 7.23 -9.17
CA CYS A 104 6.18 7.20 -8.08
C CYS A 104 6.59 5.76 -7.75
N LEU A 105 7.89 5.58 -7.50
CA LEU A 105 8.47 4.36 -6.96
C LEU A 105 9.16 4.69 -5.64
N ILE A 106 8.83 3.96 -4.59
CA ILE A 106 9.47 4.05 -3.28
C ILE A 106 10.11 2.69 -3.01
N GLN A 107 11.43 2.66 -2.79
CA GLN A 107 12.18 1.42 -2.55
C GLN A 107 12.68 1.37 -1.11
N PHE A 108 12.46 0.22 -0.47
CA PHE A 108 12.93 -0.09 0.87
C PHE A 108 13.96 -1.20 0.80
N ASP A 109 15.23 -0.79 0.78
CA ASP A 109 16.39 -1.67 0.75
C ASP A 109 16.91 -1.91 2.18
N GLY A 110 17.54 -3.06 2.39
CA GLY A 110 18.01 -3.59 3.68
C GLY A 110 19.00 -2.71 4.43
#